data_AF-A0A948FKH3-F1
#
_entry.id   AF-A0A948FKH3-F1
#
_cell.length_a   1.000
_cell.length_b   1.000
_cell.length_c   1.000
_cell.angle_alpha   90.00
_cell.angle_beta   90.00
_cell.angle_gamma   90.00
#
_symmetry.space_group_name_H-M   'P 1'
#
loop_
_entity.id
_entity.type
_entity.pdbx_description
1 polymer ?
#
loop_
_entity_poly.entity_id
_entity_poly.type
_entity_poly.pdbx_seq_one_letter_code
_entity_poly.pdbx_strand_id
1 'polypeptide(L)'
;MRLDNEKTSPYFVYQYFMNANDEDLEQYLKILTLLDFDQIEKIITEHKKKPEARHGQKELAKAVIEIVFDKDVITQASKISEILFSEGDEM
;
A
#
# COMPACT_ATOMS: atom_id res chain seq x y z
N MET A 1 0.86 12.45 -10.62
CA MET A 1 0.73 12.54 -9.15
C MET A 1 1.43 13.81 -8.69
N ARG A 2 0.68 14.82 -8.23
CA ARG A 2 1.26 16.01 -7.59
C ARG A 2 1.27 15.74 -6.10
N LEU A 3 2.46 15.61 -5.52
CA LEU A 3 2.68 15.48 -4.08
C LEU A 3 2.60 16.88 -3.47
N ASP A 4 1.39 17.40 -3.27
CA ASP A 4 1.20 18.55 -2.39
C ASP A 4 1.11 18.02 -0.95
N ASN A 5 2.04 18.44 -0.09
CA ASN A 5 2.19 18.00 1.31
C ASN A 5 0.96 18.29 2.19
N GLU A 6 0.01 19.10 1.72
CA GLU A 6 -1.24 19.41 2.43
C GLU A 6 -2.46 18.58 1.96
N LYS A 7 -2.34 17.78 0.88
CA LYS A 7 -3.51 17.13 0.25
C LYS A 7 -3.38 15.64 -0.04
N THR A 8 -2.20 15.07 0.14
CA THR A 8 -2.00 13.63 -0.11
C THR A 8 -2.14 12.88 1.21
N SER A 9 -3.37 12.49 1.54
CA SER A 9 -3.65 11.67 2.72
C SER A 9 -3.05 10.26 2.56
N PRO A 10 -2.57 9.61 3.64
CA PRO A 10 -2.19 8.19 3.62
C PRO A 10 -3.26 7.30 2.98
N TYR A 11 -4.54 7.64 3.17
CA TYR A 11 -5.65 6.94 2.52
C TYR A 11 -5.61 7.02 1.00
N PHE A 12 -5.33 8.20 0.44
CA PHE A 12 -5.27 8.38 -1.01
C PHE A 12 -4.09 7.59 -1.61
N VAL A 13 -2.94 7.61 -0.95
CA VAL A 13 -1.78 6.80 -1.34
C VAL A 13 -2.14 5.32 -1.29
N TYR A 14 -2.81 4.88 -0.22
CA TYR A 14 -3.25 3.51 -0.08
C TYR A 14 -4.17 3.09 -1.22
N GLN A 15 -5.25 3.85 -1.47
CA GLN A 15 -6.21 3.59 -2.54
C GLN A 15 -5.57 3.62 -3.92
N TYR A 16 -4.61 4.51 -4.16
CA TYR A 16 -3.88 4.56 -5.42
C TYR A 16 -3.17 3.22 -5.71
N PHE A 17 -2.43 2.67 -4.74
CA PHE A 17 -1.72 1.41 -4.92
C PHE A 17 -2.63 0.17 -4.86
N MET A 18 -3.75 0.23 -4.13
CA MET A 18 -4.77 -0.82 -4.16
C MET A 18 -5.35 -1.04 -5.57
N ASN A 19 -5.41 0.01 -6.37
CA ASN A 19 -5.90 -0.02 -7.75
C ASN A 19 -4.79 -0.33 -8.78
N ALA A 20 -3.56 -0.63 -8.34
CA ALA A 20 -2.47 -1.00 -9.24
C ALA A 20 -2.73 -2.35 -9.93
N ASN A 21 -2.30 -2.46 -11.18
CA ASN A 21 -2.38 -3.71 -11.94
C ASN A 21 -1.43 -4.76 -11.35
N ASP A 22 -1.81 -6.02 -11.47
CA ASP A 22 -0.97 -7.14 -11.04
C ASP A 22 0.36 -7.20 -11.79
N GLU A 23 0.38 -6.78 -13.06
CA GLU A 23 1.56 -6.76 -13.93
C GLU A 23 2.62 -5.75 -13.47
N ASP A 24 2.19 -4.62 -12.90
CA ASP A 24 3.08 -3.54 -12.46
C ASP A 24 3.63 -3.79 -11.04
N LEU A 25 3.00 -4.69 -10.29
CA LEU A 25 3.22 -4.89 -8.86
C LEU A 25 4.69 -5.22 -8.52
N GLU A 26 5.30 -6.13 -9.28
CA GLU A 26 6.69 -6.54 -9.03
C GLU A 26 7.67 -5.38 -9.27
N GLN A 27 7.44 -4.61 -10.33
CA GLN A 27 8.26 -3.44 -10.62
C GLN A 27 8.08 -2.36 -9.55
N TYR A 28 6.85 -2.09 -9.12
CA TYR A 28 6.57 -1.11 -8.08
C TYR A 28 7.18 -1.48 -6.74
N LEU A 29 7.11 -2.75 -6.33
CA LEU A 29 7.77 -3.22 -5.12
C LEU A 29 9.29 -2.97 -5.17
N LYS A 30 9.93 -3.20 -6.33
CA LYS A 30 11.38 -2.99 -6.49
C LYS A 30 11.81 -1.52 -6.50
N ILE A 31 10.98 -0.61 -7.03
CA ILE A 31 11.39 0.80 -7.23
C ILE A 31 10.86 1.75 -6.14
N LEU A 32 9.76 1.40 -5.48
CA LEU A 32 9.07 2.29 -4.52
C LEU A 32 9.20 1.84 -3.06
N THR A 33 9.81 0.69 -2.79
CA THR A 33 9.95 0.16 -1.43
C THR A 33 11.41 -0.07 -1.05
N LEU A 34 11.65 -0.24 0.24
CA LEU A 34 12.97 -0.62 0.80
C LEU A 34 13.04 -2.13 1.11
N LEU A 35 12.14 -2.93 0.53
CA LEU A 35 12.12 -4.38 0.70
C LEU A 35 13.30 -5.02 -0.03
N ASP A 36 13.83 -6.10 0.54
CA ASP A 36 14.84 -6.92 -0.14
C ASP A 36 14.20 -7.82 -1.22
N PHE A 37 15.04 -8.41 -2.06
CA PHE A 37 14.56 -9.24 -3.17
C PHE A 37 13.78 -10.48 -2.70
N ASP A 38 14.17 -11.09 -1.58
CA ASP A 38 13.53 -12.29 -1.04
C ASP A 38 12.10 -11.98 -0.54
N GLN A 39 11.94 -10.83 0.12
CA GLN A 39 10.64 -10.30 0.54
C GLN A 39 9.73 -10.02 -0.65
N ILE A 40 10.26 -9.37 -1.69
CA ILE A 40 9.50 -9.07 -2.91
C ILE A 40 9.04 -10.37 -3.59
N GLU A 41 9.94 -11.35 -3.73
CA GLU A 41 9.60 -12.65 -4.33
C GLU A 41 8.50 -13.37 -3.55
N LYS A 42 8.57 -13.33 -2.21
CA LYS A 42 7.54 -13.90 -1.35
C LYS A 42 6.19 -13.24 -1.57
N ILE A 43 6.13 -11.91 -1.56
CA ILE A 43 4.89 -11.14 -1.77
C ILE A 43 4.28 -11.47 -3.13
N ILE A 44 5.09 -11.49 -4.19
CA ILE A 44 4.63 -11.81 -5.55
C ILE A 44 4.14 -13.26 -5.64
N THR A 45 4.87 -14.20 -5.04
CA THR A 45 4.47 -15.61 -5.00
C THR A 45 3.15 -15.80 -4.25
N GLU A 46 2.96 -15.12 -3.13
CA GLU A 46 1.71 -15.19 -2.37
C GLU A 46 0.55 -14.52 -3.11
N HIS A 47 0.79 -13.38 -3.75
CA HIS A 47 -0.19 -12.70 -4.59
C HIS A 47 -0.65 -13.58 -5.76
N LYS A 48 0.29 -14.22 -6.46
CA LYS A 48 -0.01 -15.13 -7.59
C LYS A 48 -0.88 -16.33 -7.21
N LYS A 49 -0.89 -16.75 -5.94
CA LYS A 49 -1.77 -17.83 -5.46
C LYS A 49 -3.23 -17.40 -5.39
N LYS A 50 -3.49 -16.12 -5.06
CA LYS A 50 -4.83 -15.54 -4.86
C LYS A 50 -4.85 -14.05 -5.25
N PRO A 51 -4.77 -13.73 -6.56
CA PRO A 51 -4.66 -12.34 -7.01
C PRO A 51 -5.86 -11.47 -6.57
N GLU A 52 -7.04 -12.07 -6.46
CA GLU A 52 -8.28 -11.44 -6.00
C GLU A 52 -8.22 -10.92 -4.57
N ALA A 53 -7.33 -11.48 -3.73
CA ALA A 53 -7.14 -11.02 -2.35
C ALA A 53 -6.38 -9.67 -2.28
N ARG A 54 -5.80 -9.24 -3.42
CA ARG A 54 -5.00 -8.01 -3.57
C ARG A 54 -3.88 -7.92 -2.53
N HIS A 55 -3.30 -9.07 -2.16
CA HIS A 55 -2.30 -9.12 -1.09
C HIS A 55 -1.08 -8.29 -1.45
N GLY A 56 -0.58 -8.45 -2.68
CA GLY A 56 0.59 -7.69 -3.14
C GLY A 56 0.37 -6.18 -3.14
N GLN A 57 -0.78 -5.72 -3.63
CA GLN A 57 -1.13 -4.30 -3.62
C GLN A 57 -1.23 -3.74 -2.19
N LYS A 58 -1.76 -4.51 -1.24
CA LYS A 58 -1.82 -4.11 0.18
C LYS A 58 -0.43 -3.91 0.76
N GLU A 59 0.48 -4.84 0.50
CA GLU A 59 1.85 -4.75 1.01
C GLU A 59 2.63 -3.60 0.34
N LEU A 60 2.46 -3.42 -0.98
CA LEU A 60 3.01 -2.27 -1.69
C LEU A 60 2.50 -0.95 -1.10
N ALA A 61 1.19 -0.81 -0.93
CA ALA A 61 0.56 0.39 -0.39
C ALA A 61 1.09 0.76 0.99
N LYS A 62 1.20 -0.23 1.89
CA LYS A 62 1.79 -0.05 3.22
C LYS A 62 3.25 0.40 3.13
N ALA A 63 4.08 -0.34 2.40
CA ALA A 63 5.51 -0.04 2.31
C ALA A 63 5.77 1.37 1.76
N VAL A 64 4.97 1.82 0.77
CA VAL A 64 5.09 3.19 0.25
C VAL A 64 4.63 4.23 1.27
N ILE A 65 3.53 3.99 2.00
CA ILE A 65 3.08 4.89 3.06
C ILE A 65 4.14 5.02 4.16
N GLU A 66 4.79 3.92 4.54
CA GLU A 66 5.85 3.95 5.55
C GLU A 66 7.08 4.78 5.13
N ILE A 67 7.32 4.90 3.82
CA ILE A 67 8.43 5.70 3.26
C ILE A 67 8.03 7.17 3.13
N VAL A 68 6.79 7.43 2.70
CA VAL A 68 6.32 8.79 2.38
C VAL A 68 5.91 9.56 3.64
N PHE A 69 5.44 8.87 4.68
CA PHE A 69 4.95 9.50 5.91
C PHE A 69 5.82 9.12 7.11
N ASP A 70 6.12 10.10 7.98
CA ASP A 70 6.90 9.88 9.20
C ASP A 70 6.26 8.83 10.12
N LYS A 71 7.09 8.19 10.97
CA LYS A 71 6.66 7.12 11.90
C LYS A 71 5.50 7.52 12.82
N ASP A 72 5.34 8.79 13.14
CA ASP A 72 4.22 9.28 13.95
C ASP A 72 2.88 9.22 13.19
N VAL A 73 2.91 9.34 11.86
CA VAL A 73 1.75 9.12 10.97
C VAL A 73 1.46 7.63 10.82
N ILE A 74 2.48 6.77 10.80
CA ILE A 74 2.33 5.30 10.78
C ILE A 74 1.76 4.78 12.10
N THR A 75 2.05 5.43 13.22
CA THR A 75 1.40 5.11 14.50
C THR A 75 -0.10 5.45 14.46
N GLN A 76 -0.47 6.50 13.70
CA GLN A 76 -1.86 6.71 13.30
C GLN A 76 -2.33 5.78 12.17
N ALA A 77 -1.46 5.05 11.47
CA ALA A 77 -1.84 4.01 10.51
C ALA A 77 -2.35 2.71 11.15
N SER A 78 -2.14 2.51 12.45
CA SER A 78 -2.99 1.61 13.23
C SER A 78 -4.47 2.03 13.18
N LYS A 79 -4.75 3.33 12.93
CA LYS A 79 -6.08 3.83 12.54
C LYS A 79 -6.32 3.84 11.04
N ILE A 80 -5.34 3.58 10.15
CA ILE A 80 -5.65 3.33 8.74
C ILE A 80 -6.51 2.06 8.64
N SER A 81 -6.30 1.04 9.48
CA SER A 81 -7.26 -0.06 9.56
C SER A 81 -8.63 0.36 10.10
N GLU A 82 -8.70 1.30 11.05
CA GLU A 82 -9.98 1.88 11.52
C GLU A 82 -10.66 2.74 10.45
N ILE A 83 -9.92 3.54 9.68
CA ILE A 83 -10.43 4.37 8.57
C ILE A 83 -10.86 3.49 7.39
N LEU A 84 -10.11 2.42 7.09
CA LEU A 84 -10.47 1.39 6.11
C LEU A 84 -11.73 0.62 6.52
N PHE A 85 -12.05 0.54 7.81
CA PHE A 85 -13.27 -0.10 8.31
C PHE A 85 -14.42 0.90 8.58
N SER A 86 -14.13 2.19 8.80
CA SER A 86 -15.17 3.19 9.07
C SER A 86 -15.86 3.72 7.81
N GLU A 87 -15.20 3.68 6.64
CA GLU A 87 -15.85 4.04 5.35
C GLU A 87 -16.56 2.86 4.68
N GLY A 88 -16.54 1.67 5.30
CA GLY A 88 -17.26 0.48 4.81
C GLY A 88 -18.68 0.31 5.36
N ASP A 89 -19.13 1.17 6.28
CA ASP A 89 -20.41 1.00 7.01
C ASP A 89 -21.41 2.16 6.83
N GLU A 90 -21.15 3.11 5.92
CA GLU A 90 -22.15 4.08 5.48
C GLU A 90 -22.11 4.27 3.96
N MET A 91 -22.76 3.35 3.24
CA MET A 91 -23.64 3.61 2.08
C MET A 91 -24.35 2.34 1.61
#